data_AF-A0A0F5YF21-F1
#
_entry.id   AF-A0A0F5YF21-F1
#
_cell.length_a   1.000
_cell.length_b   1.000
_cell.length_c   1.000
_cell.angle_alpha   90.00
_cell.angle_beta   90.00
_cell.angle_gamma   90.00
#
_symmetry.space_group_name_H-M   'P 1'
#
loop_
_entity.id
_entity.type
_entity.pdbx_description
1 polymer ?
#
loop_
_entity_poly.entity_id
_entity_poly.type
_entity_poly.pdbx_seq_one_letter_code
_entity_poly.pdbx_strand_id
1 'polypeptide(L)'
;MKTKLFALLTGLTTVTTLVAATVPAQAGEIDDLIQAFREFAPTQDRMQIQADGVNLKEFALTGPLTLGQSTGNLEAVFLGEVAGRQNNVLSYSSSNGQSGTMWSDIKAFNELYDYGTTKSDGITHPKMGSFNPEYNSLDGFLDIGSKLSLGSFAAGDTLDFMLSNPDGTFGLSSGNFKAYSMTGFEDWLIFGAEDKILANSDMDFNDTVFAVKLGSPAASVPEPSTIAALMGVGAAFGVSRRKNANKS
;
A
#
# COMPACT_ATOMS: atom_id res chain seq x y z
N MET A 1 0.62 -40.03 -42.12
CA MET A 1 0.44 -40.06 -40.65
C MET A 1 0.25 -38.62 -40.18
N LYS A 2 -0.85 -38.30 -39.51
CA LYS A 2 -1.19 -36.94 -39.05
C LYS A 2 -0.97 -36.85 -37.55
N THR A 3 0.10 -36.20 -37.11
CA THR A 3 0.38 -35.95 -35.69
C THR A 3 -0.28 -34.63 -35.29
N LYS A 4 -1.22 -34.67 -34.34
CA LYS A 4 -1.85 -33.49 -33.76
C LYS A 4 -0.96 -32.98 -32.63
N LEU A 5 -0.56 -31.71 -32.72
CA LEU A 5 0.14 -30.97 -31.68
C LEU A 5 -0.90 -30.52 -30.64
N PHE A 6 -0.82 -31.04 -29.41
CA PHE A 6 -1.58 -30.52 -28.28
C PHE A 6 -0.81 -29.34 -27.69
N ALA A 7 -1.33 -28.12 -27.87
CA ALA A 7 -0.89 -26.94 -27.14
C ALA A 7 -1.37 -27.05 -25.69
N LEU A 8 -0.43 -27.14 -24.75
CA LEU A 8 -0.69 -27.07 -23.32
C LEU A 8 -0.79 -25.59 -22.94
N LEU A 9 -2.01 -25.08 -22.80
CA LEU A 9 -2.28 -23.73 -22.31
C LEU A 9 -2.09 -23.74 -20.78
N THR A 10 -0.89 -23.39 -20.31
CA THR A 10 -0.65 -23.10 -18.90
C THR A 10 -1.32 -21.78 -18.56
N GLY A 11 -2.55 -21.85 -18.04
CA GLY A 11 -3.27 -20.70 -17.52
C GLY A 11 -2.56 -20.16 -16.28
N LEU A 12 -1.87 -19.03 -16.44
CA LEU A 12 -1.34 -18.23 -15.34
C LEU A 12 -2.54 -17.65 -14.59
N THR A 13 -2.82 -18.15 -13.39
CA THR A 13 -3.87 -17.62 -12.53
C THR A 13 -3.24 -16.50 -11.70
N THR A 14 -3.38 -15.26 -12.17
CA THR A 14 -3.01 -14.08 -11.38
C THR A 14 -3.93 -14.04 -10.15
N VAL A 15 -3.36 -14.23 -8.97
CA VAL A 15 -4.09 -14.01 -7.71
C VAL A 15 -4.19 -12.51 -7.51
N THR A 16 -5.32 -11.94 -7.91
CA THR A 16 -5.64 -10.54 -7.64
C THR A 16 -6.15 -10.44 -6.21
N THR A 17 -5.42 -9.74 -5.35
CA THR A 17 -5.87 -9.45 -3.98
C THR A 17 -7.02 -8.45 -4.05
N LEU A 18 -8.26 -8.94 -3.92
CA LEU A 18 -9.41 -8.08 -3.67
C LEU A 18 -9.44 -7.73 -2.18
N VAL A 19 -9.18 -6.48 -1.83
CA VAL A 19 -9.42 -5.96 -0.49
C VAL A 19 -10.92 -5.68 -0.37
N ALA A 20 -11.66 -6.59 0.24
CA ALA A 20 -13.05 -6.37 0.63
C ALA A 20 -13.08 -5.94 2.10
N ALA A 21 -13.29 -4.64 2.35
CA ALA A 21 -13.44 -4.09 3.69
C ALA A 21 -14.80 -4.46 4.30
N THR A 22 -14.79 -4.83 5.59
CA THR A 22 -16.00 -4.95 6.42
C THR A 22 -16.60 -3.57 6.70
N VAL A 23 -17.91 -3.52 7.00
CA VAL A 23 -18.71 -2.30 7.21
C VAL A 23 -17.96 -1.28 8.08
N PRO A 24 -17.77 -0.02 7.62
CA PRO A 24 -16.95 0.92 8.36
C PRO A 24 -17.70 1.42 9.60
N ALA A 25 -16.99 1.43 10.74
CA ALA A 25 -17.19 2.51 11.68
C ALA A 25 -16.86 3.81 10.93
N GLN A 26 -17.67 4.85 11.15
CA GLN A 26 -17.53 6.20 10.61
C GLN A 26 -16.12 6.53 10.07
N ALA A 27 -16.03 6.87 8.77
CA ALA A 27 -14.78 7.23 8.09
C ALA A 27 -13.95 8.15 8.99
N GLY A 28 -12.84 7.64 9.50
CA GLY A 28 -11.93 8.47 10.29
C GLY A 28 -11.45 9.63 9.43
N GLU A 29 -11.46 10.84 10.00
CA GLU A 29 -10.84 11.98 9.35
C GLU A 29 -9.33 11.73 9.22
N ILE A 30 -8.70 12.40 8.26
CA ILE A 30 -7.27 12.19 8.00
C ILE A 30 -6.40 12.46 9.25
N ASP A 31 -6.80 13.41 10.08
CA ASP A 31 -6.08 13.78 11.29
C ASP A 31 -6.12 12.63 12.32
N ASP A 32 -7.26 11.93 12.40
CA ASP A 32 -7.41 10.75 13.25
C ASP A 32 -6.57 9.59 12.72
N LEU A 33 -6.50 9.40 11.39
CA LEU A 33 -5.66 8.38 10.76
C LEU A 33 -4.19 8.64 11.10
N ILE A 34 -3.72 9.87 10.88
CA ILE A 34 -2.36 10.27 11.18
C ILE A 34 -2.05 10.03 12.66
N GLN A 35 -2.96 10.44 13.56
CA GLN A 35 -2.78 10.27 15.00
C GLN A 35 -2.71 8.80 15.42
N ALA A 36 -3.59 7.95 14.88
CA ALA A 36 -3.61 6.51 15.18
C ALA A 36 -2.40 5.79 14.57
N PHE A 37 -1.99 6.17 13.36
CA PHE A 37 -0.85 5.54 12.68
C PHE A 37 0.48 5.78 13.42
N ARG A 38 0.63 6.89 14.15
CA ARG A 38 1.84 7.20 14.95
C ARG A 38 2.24 6.11 15.95
N GLU A 39 1.31 5.29 16.42
CA GLU A 39 1.66 4.20 17.35
C GLU A 39 2.48 3.10 16.67
N PHE A 40 2.31 2.95 15.35
CA PHE A 40 3.01 1.97 14.51
C PHE A 40 4.12 2.59 13.68
N ALA A 41 4.02 3.91 13.44
CA ALA A 41 4.98 4.70 12.72
C ALA A 41 6.08 5.17 13.70
N PRO A 42 7.33 4.77 13.48
CA PRO A 42 8.35 5.04 14.47
C PRO A 42 8.66 6.53 14.60
N THR A 43 8.87 6.97 15.84
CA THR A 43 9.34 8.32 16.16
C THR A 43 10.88 8.42 16.18
N GLN A 44 11.57 7.35 15.79
CA GLN A 44 13.03 7.25 15.77
C GLN A 44 13.49 6.56 14.48
N ASP A 45 14.71 6.90 14.08
CA ASP A 45 15.34 6.49 12.83
C ASP A 45 15.46 5.01 12.59
N ARG A 46 15.27 4.67 11.31
CA ARG A 46 15.51 3.33 10.75
C ARG A 46 14.71 2.26 11.43
N MET A 47 13.54 2.64 11.91
CA MET A 47 12.61 1.72 12.52
C MET A 47 11.59 1.36 11.46
N GLN A 48 11.38 0.07 11.32
CA GLN A 48 10.36 -0.51 10.48
C GLN A 48 8.98 -0.10 11.01
N ILE A 49 8.03 0.13 10.10
CA ILE A 49 6.61 0.23 10.45
C ILE A 49 6.22 -1.06 11.20
N GLN A 50 5.77 -0.92 12.46
CA GLN A 50 5.58 -2.06 13.36
C GLN A 50 4.16 -2.61 13.28
N ALA A 51 3.84 -3.33 12.20
CA ALA A 51 2.54 -3.99 12.08
C ALA A 51 2.33 -5.04 13.21
N ASP A 52 1.24 -4.91 13.96
CA ASP A 52 0.87 -5.84 15.05
C ASP A 52 -0.01 -7.00 14.55
N GLY A 53 -0.46 -6.94 13.30
CA GLY A 53 -1.35 -7.92 12.69
C GLY A 53 -2.80 -7.86 13.19
N VAL A 54 -3.11 -6.92 14.08
CA VAL A 54 -4.44 -6.72 14.66
C VAL A 54 -4.96 -5.35 14.24
N ASN A 55 -4.36 -4.30 14.75
CA ASN A 55 -4.73 -2.92 14.49
C ASN A 55 -4.10 -2.40 13.20
N LEU A 56 -2.86 -2.79 12.90
CA LEU A 56 -2.18 -2.52 11.63
C LEU A 56 -1.76 -3.84 10.98
N LYS A 57 -2.33 -4.14 9.81
CA LYS A 57 -2.08 -5.37 9.06
C LYS A 57 -1.31 -5.09 7.79
N GLU A 58 -0.08 -5.58 7.72
CA GLU A 58 0.72 -5.58 6.50
C GLU A 58 0.20 -6.62 5.50
N PHE A 59 0.27 -6.27 4.22
CA PHE A 59 0.17 -7.24 3.14
C PHE A 59 1.11 -6.89 1.98
N ALA A 60 1.59 -7.93 1.30
CA ALA A 60 2.43 -7.78 0.12
C ALA A 60 1.59 -7.36 -1.09
N LEU A 61 2.13 -6.43 -1.88
CA LEU A 61 1.59 -6.08 -3.18
C LEU A 61 2.23 -6.96 -4.24
N THR A 62 1.41 -7.56 -5.10
CA THR A 62 1.87 -8.44 -6.19
C THR A 62 1.69 -7.80 -7.57
N GLY A 63 1.30 -6.53 -7.61
CA GLY A 63 0.99 -5.79 -8.82
C GLY A 63 0.26 -4.48 -8.52
N PRO A 64 -0.24 -3.80 -9.57
CA PRO A 64 -1.06 -2.60 -9.43
C PRO A 64 -2.28 -2.84 -8.53
N LEU A 65 -2.63 -1.83 -7.74
CA LEU A 65 -3.83 -1.81 -6.93
C LEU A 65 -5.07 -1.78 -7.84
N THR A 66 -5.96 -2.75 -7.72
CA THR A 66 -7.26 -2.72 -8.44
C THR A 66 -8.31 -2.05 -7.56
N LEU A 67 -8.97 -1.02 -8.06
CA LEU A 67 -10.05 -0.33 -7.35
C LEU A 67 -11.32 -1.18 -7.38
N GLY A 68 -11.84 -1.53 -6.20
CA GLY A 68 -13.08 -2.30 -6.08
C GLY A 68 -14.35 -1.50 -6.42
N GLN A 69 -14.25 -0.18 -6.49
CA GLN A 69 -15.37 0.72 -6.67
C GLN A 69 -14.98 1.99 -7.42
N SER A 70 -15.98 2.63 -8.05
CA SER A 70 -15.78 3.92 -8.68
C SER A 70 -15.66 5.01 -7.62
N THR A 71 -14.74 5.94 -7.83
CA THR A 71 -14.56 7.12 -6.99
C THR A 71 -14.59 8.38 -7.84
N GLY A 72 -15.32 9.40 -7.40
CA GLY A 72 -15.34 10.70 -8.05
C GLY A 72 -14.07 11.50 -7.79
N ASN A 73 -13.36 11.20 -6.72
CA ASN A 73 -12.09 11.83 -6.36
C ASN A 73 -11.31 10.88 -5.45
N LEU A 74 -10.30 10.20 -6.00
CA LEU A 74 -9.36 9.45 -5.21
C LEU A 74 -8.37 10.41 -4.56
N GLU A 75 -8.36 10.44 -3.23
CA GLU A 75 -7.46 11.30 -2.46
C GLU A 75 -6.24 10.50 -2.00
N ALA A 76 -5.06 11.09 -2.14
CA ALA A 76 -3.84 10.61 -1.52
C ALA A 76 -3.34 11.62 -0.50
N VAL A 77 -2.76 11.14 0.59
CA VAL A 77 -2.24 11.96 1.67
C VAL A 77 -0.84 11.51 2.05
N PHE A 78 0.08 12.45 2.13
CA PHE A 78 1.43 12.19 2.61
C PHE A 78 1.42 12.00 4.14
N LEU A 79 1.97 10.89 4.62
CA LEU A 79 2.03 10.57 6.05
C LEU A 79 3.42 10.82 6.64
N GLY A 80 4.46 10.82 5.81
CA GLY A 80 5.80 11.24 6.21
C GLY A 80 6.90 10.51 5.48
N GLU A 81 8.12 10.90 5.79
CA GLU A 81 9.35 10.25 5.38
C GLU A 81 10.36 10.33 6.53
N VAL A 82 11.04 9.21 6.74
CA VAL A 82 12.02 9.05 7.81
C VAL A 82 13.40 8.67 7.25
N ALA A 83 13.50 8.36 5.94
CA ALA A 83 14.77 8.02 5.32
C ALA A 83 15.40 9.17 4.52
N GLY A 84 16.27 9.92 5.19
CA GLY A 84 17.48 10.35 4.51
C GLY A 84 17.42 11.58 3.60
N ARG A 85 18.50 11.74 2.82
CA ARG A 85 18.82 12.91 1.98
C ARG A 85 18.38 12.77 0.52
N GLN A 86 17.71 11.67 0.18
CA GLN A 86 17.36 11.42 -1.22
C GLN A 86 16.17 12.31 -1.58
N ASN A 87 16.21 12.93 -2.75
CA ASN A 87 15.06 13.67 -3.27
C ASN A 87 14.16 12.67 -3.99
N ASN A 88 13.34 11.97 -3.20
CA ASN A 88 12.38 11.01 -3.70
C ASN A 88 11.26 11.74 -4.47
N VAL A 89 10.79 11.10 -5.54
CA VAL A 89 9.65 11.53 -6.33
C VAL A 89 8.64 10.40 -6.34
N LEU A 90 7.49 10.63 -5.72
CA LEU A 90 6.37 9.71 -5.78
C LEU A 90 5.48 10.10 -6.94
N SER A 91 5.17 9.13 -7.78
CA SER A 91 4.29 9.30 -8.95
C SER A 91 3.30 8.15 -9.04
N TYR A 92 2.27 8.32 -9.86
CA TYR A 92 1.28 7.29 -10.13
C TYR A 92 0.98 7.16 -11.62
N SER A 93 0.50 5.98 -12.00
CA SER A 93 -0.11 5.72 -13.30
C SER A 93 -1.33 4.81 -13.15
N SER A 94 -2.24 4.84 -14.12
CA SER A 94 -3.45 4.03 -14.09
C SER A 94 -3.76 3.33 -15.41
N SER A 95 -4.61 2.31 -15.35
CA SER A 95 -5.11 1.61 -16.54
C SER A 95 -5.96 2.49 -17.46
N ASN A 96 -6.54 3.56 -16.94
CA ASN A 96 -7.37 4.49 -17.72
C ASN A 96 -6.55 5.59 -18.42
N GLY A 97 -5.21 5.54 -18.29
CA GLY A 97 -4.28 6.46 -18.94
C GLY A 97 -3.99 7.73 -18.15
N GLN A 98 -4.54 7.88 -16.95
CA GLN A 98 -4.15 8.96 -16.03
C GLN A 98 -2.79 8.64 -15.39
N SER A 99 -1.96 9.66 -15.23
CA SER A 99 -0.67 9.56 -14.55
C SER A 99 -0.22 10.93 -14.08
N GLY A 100 0.62 10.98 -13.06
CA GLY A 100 1.21 12.24 -12.62
C GLY A 100 2.21 12.07 -11.48
N THR A 101 2.97 13.13 -11.25
CA THR A 101 3.76 13.27 -10.03
C THR A 101 2.82 13.62 -8.88
N MET A 102 2.91 12.85 -7.78
CA MET A 102 2.16 13.13 -6.57
C MET A 102 2.90 14.16 -5.72
N TRP A 103 4.13 13.83 -5.38
CA TRP A 103 5.03 14.69 -4.62
C TRP A 103 6.45 14.55 -5.15
N SER A 104 7.19 15.64 -5.10
CA SER A 104 8.60 15.74 -5.50
C SER A 104 9.42 16.32 -4.35
N ASP A 105 10.73 16.10 -4.38
CA ASP A 105 11.64 16.53 -3.32
C ASP A 105 11.19 16.02 -1.93
N ILE A 106 10.61 14.82 -1.90
CA ILE A 106 10.31 14.08 -0.69
C ILE A 106 11.69 13.76 -0.09
N LYS A 107 11.99 14.40 1.04
CA LYS A 107 13.15 14.09 1.89
C LYS A 107 12.76 14.22 3.36
N ALA A 108 13.39 13.43 4.22
CA ALA A 108 13.18 13.49 5.67
C ALA A 108 13.48 14.89 6.24
N PHE A 109 12.71 15.29 7.27
CA PHE A 109 12.99 16.51 8.05
C PHE A 109 14.46 16.53 8.48
N ASN A 110 15.06 17.71 8.31
CA ASN A 110 16.46 18.06 8.49
C ASN A 110 17.20 17.18 9.51
N GLU A 111 18.43 16.80 9.14
CA GLU A 111 19.42 16.15 9.99
C GLU A 111 19.61 16.96 11.27
N LEU A 112 18.81 16.70 12.31
CA LEU A 112 19.30 16.92 13.64
C LEU A 112 20.36 15.84 13.80
N TYR A 113 21.62 16.22 13.51
CA TYR A 113 22.83 15.55 13.98
C TYR A 113 22.87 15.57 15.52
N ASP A 114 21.77 15.14 16.15
CA ASP A 114 21.70 14.76 17.53
C ASP A 114 22.28 13.35 17.60
N TYR A 115 23.60 13.29 17.72
CA TYR A 115 24.36 12.09 18.03
C TYR A 115 24.01 11.51 19.44
N GLY A 116 22.90 11.93 20.05
CA GLY A 116 22.50 11.59 21.41
C GLY A 116 21.75 10.27 21.57
N THR A 117 21.21 9.68 20.50
CA THR A 117 20.52 8.38 20.57
C THR A 117 21.47 7.25 20.21
N THR A 118 22.14 6.72 21.22
CA THR A 118 22.82 5.42 21.15
C THR A 118 21.75 4.33 21.15
N LYS A 119 21.65 3.58 20.05
CA LYS A 119 20.78 2.39 19.99
C LYS A 119 21.32 1.32 20.95
N SER A 120 20.51 0.28 21.21
CA SER A 120 20.89 -0.86 22.06
C SER A 120 22.13 -1.63 21.58
N ASP A 121 22.57 -1.39 20.34
CA ASP A 121 23.79 -1.94 19.74
C ASP A 121 25.05 -1.09 20.04
N GLY A 122 24.91 0.04 20.75
CA GLY A 122 26.01 0.95 21.08
C GLY A 122 26.38 1.92 19.96
N ILE A 123 25.66 1.92 18.84
CA ILE A 123 25.92 2.81 17.70
C ILE A 123 25.03 4.03 17.82
N THR A 124 25.64 5.20 17.68
CA THR A 124 24.91 6.45 17.54
C THR A 124 24.44 6.61 16.11
N HIS A 125 23.13 6.74 15.93
CA HIS A 125 22.54 7.11 14.65
C HIS A 125 22.09 8.58 14.72
N PRO A 126 22.24 9.37 13.64
CA PRO A 126 21.56 10.67 13.55
C PRO A 126 20.04 10.48 13.71
N LYS A 127 19.30 11.56 13.99
CA LYS A 127 17.85 11.58 13.88
C LYS A 127 17.47 12.15 12.50
N MET A 128 16.76 11.39 11.70
CA MET A 128 16.34 11.62 10.33
C MET A 128 14.83 11.45 10.29
N GLY A 129 14.11 12.55 10.03
CA GLY A 129 12.66 12.54 9.84
C GLY A 129 11.83 12.12 11.06
N SER A 130 10.52 12.28 10.94
CA SER A 130 9.54 11.88 11.95
C SER A 130 8.16 11.90 11.32
N PHE A 131 7.31 10.93 11.65
CA PHE A 131 5.87 10.95 11.33
C PHE A 131 5.07 11.91 12.24
N ASN A 132 5.70 12.98 12.73
CA ASN A 132 5.09 13.91 13.67
C ASN A 132 4.76 15.23 12.94
N PRO A 133 3.49 15.51 12.60
CA PRO A 133 3.08 16.76 11.98
C PRO A 133 3.33 18.02 12.83
N GLU A 134 3.74 17.90 14.10
CA GLU A 134 4.27 19.03 14.86
C GLU A 134 5.54 19.62 14.25
N TYR A 135 6.21 18.87 13.37
CA TYR A 135 7.36 19.33 12.58
C TYR A 135 6.97 19.90 11.20
N ASN A 136 5.68 19.96 10.86
CA ASN A 136 5.20 20.74 9.72
C ASN A 136 5.54 22.22 9.95
N SER A 137 5.83 22.99 8.89
CA SER A 137 6.25 24.43 8.90
C SER A 137 7.74 24.76 8.70
N LEU A 138 8.58 23.80 8.32
CA LEU A 138 9.92 24.12 7.80
C LEU A 138 9.95 24.25 6.28
N ASP A 139 10.54 25.34 5.80
CA ASP A 139 10.70 25.60 4.38
C ASP A 139 11.47 24.46 3.68
N GLY A 140 10.91 23.96 2.57
CA GLY A 140 11.55 22.99 1.69
C GLY A 140 11.34 21.52 2.04
N PHE A 141 10.39 21.21 2.94
CA PHE A 141 9.93 19.86 3.25
C PHE A 141 8.43 19.71 2.98
N LEU A 142 7.98 18.49 2.72
CA LEU A 142 6.57 18.19 2.52
C LEU A 142 5.86 18.05 3.88
N ASP A 143 4.81 18.83 4.10
CA ASP A 143 4.03 18.75 5.33
C ASP A 143 3.28 17.42 5.42
N ILE A 144 3.34 16.76 6.57
CA ILE A 144 2.51 15.59 6.89
C ILE A 144 1.05 16.02 6.87
N GLY A 145 0.21 15.22 6.21
CA GLY A 145 -1.19 15.55 5.94
C GLY A 145 -1.42 16.30 4.63
N SER A 146 -0.36 16.59 3.86
CA SER A 146 -0.49 17.16 2.51
C SER A 146 -1.36 16.26 1.63
N LYS A 147 -2.48 16.80 1.15
CA LYS A 147 -3.45 16.08 0.34
C LYS A 147 -3.26 16.34 -1.13
N LEU A 148 -3.57 15.34 -1.94
CA LEU A 148 -3.60 15.41 -3.39
C LEU A 148 -4.82 14.69 -3.95
N SER A 149 -5.51 15.33 -4.89
CA SER A 149 -6.52 14.68 -5.72
C SER A 149 -5.85 13.96 -6.89
N LEU A 150 -6.06 12.65 -7.00
CA LEU A 150 -5.63 11.85 -8.15
C LEU A 150 -6.69 11.81 -9.27
N GLY A 151 -7.86 12.40 -9.03
CA GLY A 151 -8.96 12.45 -9.99
C GLY A 151 -9.98 11.33 -9.80
N SER A 152 -10.83 11.13 -10.81
CA SER A 152 -11.90 10.14 -10.79
C SER A 152 -11.47 8.83 -11.44
N PHE A 153 -11.90 7.72 -10.84
CA PHE A 153 -11.60 6.37 -11.32
C PHE A 153 -12.87 5.51 -11.33
N ALA A 154 -12.93 4.56 -12.25
CA ALA A 154 -14.00 3.58 -12.30
C ALA A 154 -13.63 2.32 -11.49
N ALA A 155 -14.66 1.59 -11.04
CA ALA A 155 -14.46 0.24 -10.52
C ALA A 155 -13.72 -0.63 -11.55
N GLY A 156 -12.68 -1.33 -11.11
CA GLY A 156 -11.81 -2.15 -11.96
C GLY A 156 -10.60 -1.41 -12.54
N ASP A 157 -10.53 -0.08 -12.45
CA ASP A 157 -9.30 0.64 -12.79
C ASP A 157 -8.16 0.18 -11.88
N THR A 158 -6.96 0.08 -12.45
CA THR A 158 -5.75 -0.25 -11.70
C THR A 158 -4.89 0.99 -11.50
N LEU A 159 -4.23 1.07 -10.35
CA LEU A 159 -3.27 2.11 -9.98
C LEU A 159 -1.93 1.51 -9.65
N ASP A 160 -0.87 2.05 -10.24
CA ASP A 160 0.50 1.75 -9.89
C ASP A 160 1.16 3.00 -9.32
N PHE A 161 1.88 2.83 -8.22
CA PHE A 161 2.66 3.87 -7.57
C PHE A 161 4.13 3.60 -7.82
N MET A 162 4.87 4.68 -8.08
CA MET A 162 6.27 4.62 -8.47
C MET A 162 7.07 5.59 -7.61
N LEU A 163 8.06 5.07 -6.90
CA LEU A 163 9.08 5.85 -6.20
C LEU A 163 10.29 5.99 -7.12
N SER A 164 10.71 7.23 -7.41
CA SER A 164 11.89 7.51 -8.22
C SER A 164 12.90 8.34 -7.46
N ASN A 165 14.17 7.99 -7.61
CA ASN A 165 15.33 8.69 -7.04
C ASN A 165 16.50 8.62 -8.05
N PRO A 166 17.67 9.22 -7.75
CA PRO A 166 18.83 9.12 -8.63
C PRO A 166 19.34 7.69 -8.89
N ASP A 167 19.02 6.74 -8.00
CA ASP A 167 19.42 5.33 -8.10
C ASP A 167 18.46 4.51 -8.99
N GLY A 168 17.22 4.95 -9.20
CA GLY A 168 16.26 4.29 -10.09
C GLY A 168 14.79 4.66 -9.88
N THR A 169 13.93 3.90 -10.53
CA THR A 169 12.47 3.99 -10.40
C THR A 169 11.91 2.60 -10.05
N PHE A 170 11.11 2.55 -8.98
CA PHE A 170 10.59 1.33 -8.39
C PHE A 170 9.06 1.42 -8.33
N GLY A 171 8.36 0.47 -8.97
CA GLY A 171 6.89 0.39 -8.93
C GLY A 171 6.39 -0.54 -7.82
N LEU A 172 5.06 -0.65 -7.62
CA LEU A 172 4.49 -1.50 -6.55
C LEU A 172 4.91 -2.97 -6.63
N SER A 173 5.15 -3.47 -7.84
CA SER A 173 5.54 -4.87 -8.09
C SER A 173 7.02 -5.19 -7.82
N SER A 174 7.84 -4.18 -7.52
CA SER A 174 9.30 -4.35 -7.33
C SER A 174 9.69 -4.94 -5.97
N GLY A 175 8.72 -5.04 -5.04
CA GLY A 175 8.99 -5.38 -3.64
C GLY A 175 9.35 -4.17 -2.78
N ASN A 176 9.60 -3.01 -3.38
CA ASN A 176 9.89 -1.73 -2.73
C ASN A 176 8.70 -1.11 -1.99
N PHE A 177 7.53 -1.75 -2.04
CA PHE A 177 6.33 -1.23 -1.38
C PHE A 177 5.73 -2.29 -0.46
N LYS A 178 5.27 -1.81 0.68
CA LYS A 178 4.35 -2.50 1.58
C LYS A 178 3.05 -1.73 1.65
N ALA A 179 1.95 -2.47 1.78
CA ALA A 179 0.65 -1.89 2.03
C ALA A 179 0.14 -2.34 3.39
N TYR A 180 -0.61 -1.46 4.04
CA TYR A 180 -1.15 -1.68 5.38
C TYR A 180 -2.61 -1.25 5.43
N SER A 181 -3.43 -2.07 6.07
CA SER A 181 -4.79 -1.70 6.48
C SER A 181 -4.82 -1.46 7.98
N MET A 182 -5.57 -0.44 8.41
CA MET A 182 -5.69 -0.08 9.83
C MET A 182 -7.13 -0.21 10.30
N THR A 183 -7.31 -0.82 11.48
CA THR A 183 -8.64 -1.01 12.09
C THR A 183 -9.25 0.34 12.44
N GLY A 184 -10.51 0.56 12.06
CA GLY A 184 -11.22 1.83 12.20
C GLY A 184 -10.96 2.84 11.08
N PHE A 185 -10.13 2.49 10.11
CA PHE A 185 -9.79 3.31 8.93
C PHE A 185 -9.79 2.47 7.65
N GLU A 186 -10.75 1.55 7.53
CA GLU A 186 -10.80 0.58 6.44
C GLU A 186 -11.06 1.20 5.05
N ASP A 187 -11.47 2.47 4.98
CA ASP A 187 -11.58 3.25 3.75
C ASP A 187 -10.24 3.84 3.29
N TRP A 188 -9.18 3.70 4.10
CA TRP A 188 -7.83 4.11 3.80
C TRP A 188 -6.93 2.90 3.56
N LEU A 189 -6.00 3.07 2.62
CA LEU A 189 -4.89 2.15 2.44
C LEU A 189 -3.57 2.89 2.60
N ILE A 190 -2.74 2.44 3.53
CA ILE A 190 -1.44 3.04 3.84
C ILE A 190 -0.37 2.29 3.04
N PHE A 191 0.58 3.01 2.48
CA PHE A 191 1.71 2.50 1.73
C PHE A 191 2.99 2.99 2.36
N GLY A 192 3.92 2.07 2.60
CA GLY A 192 5.31 2.39 2.93
C GLY A 192 6.21 1.98 1.77
N ALA A 193 7.13 2.85 1.38
CA ALA A 193 8.05 2.62 0.28
C ALA A 193 9.50 2.59 0.78
N GLU A 194 10.30 1.78 0.11
CA GLU A 194 11.74 1.67 0.26
C GLU A 194 12.38 2.09 -1.07
N ASP A 195 13.36 2.96 -1.02
CA ASP A 195 14.05 3.56 -2.17
C ASP A 195 15.21 2.68 -2.65
N LYS A 196 15.54 1.63 -1.89
CA LYS A 196 16.64 0.70 -2.16
C LYS A 196 16.47 -0.67 -1.51
N ILE A 197 16.27 -1.72 -2.31
CA ILE A 197 16.32 -3.11 -1.82
C ILE A 197 17.66 -3.74 -2.19
N LEU A 198 18.67 -3.53 -1.36
CA LEU A 198 19.97 -4.22 -1.44
C LEU A 198 20.21 -5.07 -0.19
N ALA A 199 21.21 -5.95 -0.23
CA ALA A 199 21.56 -6.84 0.88
C ALA A 199 21.84 -6.13 2.23
N ASN A 200 22.10 -4.81 2.20
CA ASN A 200 22.36 -3.98 3.38
C ASN A 200 21.29 -2.89 3.59
N SER A 201 20.15 -2.96 2.90
CA SER A 201 18.99 -2.10 3.23
C SER A 201 18.40 -2.55 4.56
N ASP A 202 17.99 -1.58 5.38
CA ASP A 202 17.26 -1.80 6.62
C ASP A 202 15.82 -2.26 6.38
N MET A 203 15.30 -2.16 5.15
CA MET A 203 14.00 -2.67 4.71
C MET A 203 12.88 -2.23 5.65
N ASP A 204 12.92 -0.97 6.05
CA ASP A 204 12.02 -0.40 7.04
C ASP A 204 10.79 0.27 6.41
N PHE A 205 10.83 0.46 5.08
CA PHE A 205 9.74 0.99 4.24
C PHE A 205 9.23 2.36 4.73
N ASN A 206 10.12 3.19 5.25
CA ASN A 206 9.78 4.52 5.79
C ASN A 206 10.32 5.69 4.94
N ASP A 207 10.90 5.40 3.77
CA ASP A 207 11.47 6.40 2.84
C ASP A 207 10.40 7.25 2.18
N THR A 208 9.19 6.72 2.05
CA THR A 208 8.00 7.51 1.73
C THR A 208 6.79 6.75 2.23
N VAL A 209 5.99 7.38 3.10
CA VAL A 209 4.74 6.82 3.58
C VAL A 209 3.59 7.73 3.18
N PHE A 210 2.57 7.15 2.58
CA PHE A 210 1.37 7.86 2.16
C PHE A 210 0.14 6.97 2.33
N ALA A 211 -1.04 7.56 2.39
CA ALA A 211 -2.30 6.85 2.39
C ALA A 211 -3.15 7.25 1.18
N VAL A 212 -3.99 6.34 0.73
CA VAL A 212 -4.95 6.57 -0.34
C VAL A 212 -6.34 6.26 0.18
N LYS A 213 -7.27 7.20 0.04
CA LYS A 213 -8.67 7.04 0.41
C LYS A 213 -9.42 6.33 -0.72
N LEU A 214 -9.70 5.04 -0.54
CA LEU A 214 -10.40 4.21 -1.53
C LEU A 214 -11.91 4.46 -1.56
N GLY A 215 -12.41 5.28 -0.62
CA GLY A 215 -13.84 5.57 -0.40
C GLY A 215 -14.50 4.50 0.47
N SER A 216 -15.63 4.83 1.09
CA SER A 216 -16.38 3.86 1.90
C SER A 216 -16.85 2.70 1.02
N PRO A 217 -16.70 1.43 1.43
CA PRO A 217 -17.24 0.31 0.66
C PRO A 217 -18.75 0.48 0.49
N ALA A 218 -19.26 0.21 -0.71
CA ALA A 218 -20.69 -0.04 -0.88
C ALA A 218 -21.10 -1.17 0.10
N ALA A 219 -22.22 -0.98 0.80
CA ALA A 219 -22.65 -1.85 1.90
C ALA A 219 -22.51 -3.36 1.58
N SER A 220 -21.81 -4.06 2.48
CA SER A 220 -21.71 -5.52 2.58
C SER A 220 -21.26 -6.27 1.31
N VAL A 221 -19.95 -6.28 1.04
CA VAL A 221 -19.33 -7.41 0.33
C VAL A 221 -18.89 -8.43 1.39
N PRO A 222 -19.43 -9.67 1.37
CA PRO A 222 -19.03 -10.68 2.33
C PRO A 222 -17.53 -10.97 2.26
N GLU A 223 -16.91 -11.17 3.43
CA GLU A 223 -15.47 -11.40 3.58
C GLU A 223 -14.91 -12.42 2.58
N PRO A 224 -13.59 -12.39 2.26
CA PRO A 224 -12.94 -13.39 1.39
C PRO A 224 -13.20 -14.85 1.80
N SER A 225 -13.45 -15.12 3.08
CA SER A 225 -13.88 -16.41 3.62
C SER A 225 -15.26 -16.86 3.08
N THR A 226 -16.15 -15.91 2.81
CA THR A 226 -17.48 -16.15 2.24
C THR A 226 -17.42 -16.42 0.73
N ILE A 227 -16.47 -15.79 0.02
CA ILE A 227 -16.20 -16.09 -1.40
C ILE A 227 -15.60 -17.50 -1.53
N ALA A 228 -14.70 -17.90 -0.62
CA ALA A 228 -14.20 -19.27 -0.56
C ALA A 228 -15.32 -20.29 -0.23
N ALA A 229 -16.24 -19.95 0.68
CA ALA A 229 -17.40 -20.79 1.00
C ALA A 229 -18.38 -20.90 -0.20
N LEU A 230 -18.62 -19.81 -0.94
CA LEU A 230 -19.51 -19.82 -2.11
C LEU A 230 -18.89 -20.60 -3.29
N MET A 231 -17.57 -20.54 -3.47
CA MET A 231 -16.85 -21.37 -4.44
C MET A 231 -16.79 -22.85 -4.02
N GLY A 232 -16.72 -23.15 -2.72
CA GLY A 232 -16.79 -24.51 -2.18
C GLY A 232 -18.17 -25.17 -2.40
N VAL A 233 -19.25 -24.41 -2.24
CA VAL A 233 -20.62 -24.87 -2.52
C VAL A 233 -20.84 -25.08 -4.02
N GLY A 234 -20.34 -24.18 -4.88
CA GLY A 234 -20.40 -24.32 -6.34
C GLY A 234 -19.68 -25.56 -6.88
N ALA A 235 -18.52 -25.91 -6.31
CA ALA A 235 -17.78 -27.12 -6.66
C ALA A 235 -18.52 -28.41 -6.24
N ALA A 236 -19.19 -28.40 -5.07
CA ALA A 236 -19.96 -29.56 -4.59
C ALA A 236 -21.18 -29.89 -5.49
N PHE A 237 -21.87 -28.87 -6.02
CA PHE A 237 -22.98 -29.07 -6.97
C PHE A 237 -22.50 -29.37 -8.40
N GLY A 238 -21.37 -28.80 -8.83
CA GLY A 238 -20.77 -29.07 -10.15
C GLY A 238 -20.23 -30.49 -10.30
N VAL A 239 -19.63 -31.05 -9.25
CA VAL A 239 -19.15 -32.45 -9.24
C VAL A 239 -20.32 -33.44 -9.10
N SER A 240 -21.38 -33.07 -8.37
CA SER A 240 -22.57 -33.93 -8.23
C SER A 240 -23.38 -34.07 -9.53
N ARG A 241 -23.42 -33.03 -10.39
CA ARG A 241 -24.09 -33.15 -11.70
C ARG A 241 -23.33 -34.00 -12.72
N ARG A 242 -22.00 -34.08 -12.63
CA ARG A 242 -21.21 -34.93 -13.54
C ARG A 242 -21.28 -36.42 -13.23
N LYS A 243 -21.57 -36.81 -11.98
CA LYS A 243 -21.74 -38.24 -11.63
C LYS A 243 -23.09 -38.83 -12.05
N ASN A 244 -24.11 -38.00 -12.28
CA ASN A 244 -25.43 -38.47 -12.70
C ASN A 244 -25.69 -38.38 -14.21
N ALA A 245 -24.85 -37.68 -14.98
CA ALA A 245 -24.99 -37.60 -16.44
C ALA A 245 -24.41 -38.82 -17.21
N ASN A 246 -23.74 -39.76 -16.51
CA ASN A 246 -23.23 -41.01 -17.08
C ASN A 246 -24.05 -42.25 -16.67
N LYS A 247 -25.31 -42.06 -16.27
CA LYS A 247 -26.30 -43.13 -16.10
C LYS A 247 -27.60 -42.75 -16.83
N SER A 248 -27.55 -42.77 -18.16
CA SER A 248 -28.70 -42.99 -19.04
C SER A 248 -28.22 -43.45 -20.39
#